data_AF-A0A4V0XM32-F1
#
_entry.id   AF-A0A4V0XM32-F1
#
_cell.length_a   1.000
_cell.length_b   1.000
_cell.length_c   1.000
_cell.angle_alpha   90.00
_cell.angle_beta   90.00
_cell.angle_gamma   90.00
#
_symmetry.space_group_name_H-M   'P 1'
#
loop_
_entity.id
_entity.type
_entity.pdbx_description
1 polymer ?
#
loop_
_entity_poly.entity_id
_entity_poly.type
_entity_poly.pdbx_seq_one_letter_code
_entity_poly.pdbx_strand_id
1 'polypeptide(L)'
;MGVTVFGLGTQRVEEELAHVHPALAKAGAVLRVDGDTMQNSQDIYQALARFASGEAKVLVGTQIIAKGLDYPNVRLVGVVNADTAINLPDFRAAERTFQLVSQVAGRCGRGAGVAQAIVQTFQPDALPIRLAASHQFEEFAKQELASRKQFNLPPYRRMARIVVKHETLATAQNIVSEIRRALERLPEATGAHFRGPLPCPIARIADRFRIQLEILTTDANALQRLMAAARNRAIFPSGEVCAVDIDPVALL
;
A
#
# COMPACT_ATOMS: atom_id res chain seq x y z
N MET A 1 -13.50 9.46 -24.64
CA MET A 1 -13.09 9.09 -23.27
C MET A 1 -11.70 8.49 -23.35
N GLY A 2 -10.67 9.27 -23.00
CA GLY A 2 -9.30 8.75 -22.99
C GLY A 2 -9.06 7.96 -21.70
N VAL A 3 -8.66 6.70 -21.83
CA VAL A 3 -8.17 5.92 -20.69
C VAL A 3 -6.76 6.41 -20.41
N THR A 4 -6.60 7.24 -19.38
CA THR A 4 -5.26 7.64 -18.89
C THR A 4 -4.70 6.51 -18.06
N VAL A 5 -3.58 5.95 -18.49
CA VAL A 5 -2.87 4.91 -17.75
C VAL A 5 -2.27 5.54 -16.48
N PHE A 6 -2.81 5.17 -15.31
CA PHE A 6 -2.28 5.56 -14.01
C PHE A 6 -0.97 4.79 -13.75
N GLY A 7 0.16 5.47 -13.86
CA GLY A 7 1.49 4.86 -13.67
C GLY A 7 2.66 5.74 -14.08
N LEU A 8 2.44 7.05 -14.20
CA LEU A 8 3.46 8.01 -14.57
C LEU A 8 4.31 8.28 -13.33
N GLY A 9 5.31 7.41 -13.12
CA GLY A 9 6.14 7.39 -11.92
C GLY A 9 6.92 8.69 -11.67
N THR A 10 7.79 8.64 -10.67
CA THR A 10 8.71 9.70 -10.26
C THR A 10 9.53 10.29 -11.42
N GLN A 11 9.85 9.47 -12.43
CA GLN A 11 10.55 9.89 -13.64
C GLN A 11 9.78 10.93 -14.46
N ARG A 12 8.47 10.72 -14.71
CA ARG A 12 7.71 11.71 -15.50
C ARG A 12 7.54 13.02 -14.74
N VAL A 13 7.41 12.96 -13.42
CA VAL A 13 7.38 14.17 -12.58
C VAL A 13 8.68 14.96 -12.73
N GLU A 14 9.82 14.28 -12.74
CA GLU A 14 11.13 14.89 -13.00
C GLU A 14 11.22 15.51 -14.41
N GLU A 15 10.79 14.79 -15.45
CA GLU A 15 10.78 15.28 -16.84
C GLU A 15 9.89 16.53 -17.02
N GLU A 16 8.67 16.51 -16.46
CA GLU A 16 7.74 17.65 -16.54
C GLU A 16 8.25 18.84 -15.71
N LEU A 17 8.87 18.60 -14.55
CA LEU A 17 9.53 19.66 -13.77
C LEU A 17 10.67 20.30 -14.54
N ALA A 18 11.47 19.50 -15.26
CA ALA A 18 12.54 20.03 -16.11
C ALA A 18 12.01 20.84 -17.29
N HIS A 19 10.83 20.48 -17.82
CA HIS A 19 10.18 21.20 -18.89
C HIS A 19 9.58 22.54 -18.42
N VAL A 20 8.82 22.54 -17.33
CA VAL A 20 8.13 23.72 -16.79
C VAL A 20 9.08 24.66 -16.05
N HIS A 21 10.11 24.13 -15.38
CA HIS A 21 11.13 24.89 -14.67
C HIS A 21 12.56 24.48 -15.06
N PRO A 22 13.02 24.84 -16.28
CA PRO A 22 14.35 24.45 -16.77
C PRO A 22 15.53 24.92 -15.89
N ALA A 23 15.36 26.02 -15.17
CA ALA A 23 16.35 26.53 -14.23
C ALA A 23 16.57 25.61 -13.01
N LEU A 24 15.53 24.90 -12.56
CA LEU A 24 15.65 23.92 -11.47
C LEU A 24 16.37 22.65 -11.94
N ALA A 25 16.11 22.21 -13.19
CA ALA A 25 16.73 21.00 -13.73
C ALA A 25 18.23 21.16 -14.06
N LYS A 26 18.65 22.33 -14.57
CA LYS A 26 20.04 22.55 -15.02
C LYS A 26 21.09 22.63 -13.89
N ALA A 27 20.67 22.70 -12.63
CA ALA A 27 21.58 22.89 -11.48
C ALA A 27 21.74 21.65 -10.58
N GLY A 28 21.21 20.49 -10.96
CA GLY A 28 21.14 19.33 -10.04
C GLY A 28 20.25 19.61 -8.82
N ALA A 29 19.35 20.58 -8.92
CA ALA A 29 18.49 21.02 -7.82
C ALA A 29 17.26 20.12 -7.63
N VAL A 30 17.03 19.16 -8.53
CA VAL A 30 16.00 18.12 -8.40
C VAL A 30 16.71 16.80 -8.09
N LEU A 31 16.30 16.15 -7.00
CA LEU A 31 16.74 14.82 -6.65
C LEU A 31 15.57 13.85 -6.75
N ARG A 32 15.80 12.71 -7.41
CA ARG A 32 14.84 11.61 -7.47
C ARG A 32 15.26 10.49 -6.52
N VAL A 33 14.34 10.07 -5.65
CA VAL A 33 14.53 8.95 -4.73
C VAL A 33 13.34 8.00 -4.86
N ASP A 34 13.53 6.90 -5.57
CA ASP A 34 12.57 5.81 -5.66
C ASP A 34 13.24 4.46 -5.41
N GLY A 35 12.42 3.44 -5.10
CA GLY A 35 12.91 2.11 -4.74
C GLY A 35 13.57 1.35 -5.89
N ASP A 36 13.38 1.81 -7.14
CA ASP A 36 13.93 1.18 -8.33
C ASP A 36 15.34 1.73 -8.65
N THR A 37 15.60 3.01 -8.37
CA THR A 37 16.88 3.69 -8.65
C THR A 37 17.88 3.67 -7.51
N MET A 38 17.42 3.47 -6.26
CA MET A 38 18.28 3.55 -5.07
C MET A 38 18.28 2.23 -4.30
N GLN A 39 19.16 1.31 -4.69
CA GLN A 39 19.25 -0.04 -4.11
C GLN A 39 20.05 -0.08 -2.79
N ASN A 40 20.88 0.94 -2.53
CA ASN A 40 21.74 1.00 -1.34
C ASN A 40 21.26 2.07 -0.37
N SER A 41 21.15 1.72 0.92
CA SER A 41 20.80 2.68 2.00
C SER A 41 21.72 3.90 2.06
N GLN A 42 22.98 3.74 1.64
CA GLN A 42 23.99 4.79 1.58
C GLN A 42 23.61 5.89 0.58
N ASP A 43 23.13 5.51 -0.61
CA ASP A 43 22.80 6.44 -1.69
C ASP A 43 21.56 7.27 -1.33
N ILE A 44 20.57 6.59 -0.72
CA ILE A 44 19.39 7.24 -0.15
C ILE A 44 19.83 8.27 0.90
N TYR A 45 20.68 7.89 1.85
CA TYR A 45 21.16 8.81 2.89
C TYR A 45 21.89 10.02 2.30
N GLN A 46 22.74 9.82 1.30
CA GLN A 46 23.44 10.92 0.63
C GLN A 46 22.49 11.87 -0.09
N ALA A 47 21.52 11.35 -0.85
CA ALA A 47 20.53 12.19 -1.54
C ALA A 47 19.72 13.03 -0.54
N LEU A 48 19.30 12.43 0.58
CA LEU A 48 18.55 13.10 1.62
C LEU A 48 19.40 14.14 2.36
N ALA A 49 20.69 13.89 2.56
CA ALA A 49 21.62 14.85 3.16
C ALA A 49 21.84 16.07 2.27
N ARG A 50 21.97 15.88 0.95
CA ARG A 50 22.08 16.97 -0.05
C ARG A 50 20.80 17.82 -0.11
N PHE A 51 19.64 17.19 0.05
CA PHE A 51 18.39 17.94 0.17
C PHE A 51 18.30 18.71 1.50
N ALA A 52 18.70 18.08 2.62
CA ALA A 52 18.71 18.73 3.94
C ALA A 52 19.64 19.95 4.01
N SER A 53 20.81 19.87 3.36
CA SER A 53 21.77 20.99 3.28
C SER A 53 21.31 22.12 2.35
N GLY A 54 20.25 21.90 1.57
CA GLY A 54 19.72 22.87 0.61
C GLY A 54 20.48 22.93 -0.71
N GLU A 55 21.39 21.99 -0.96
CA GLU A 55 22.06 21.81 -2.26
C GLU A 55 21.01 21.49 -3.34
N ALA A 56 20.08 20.59 -3.02
CA ALA A 56 18.90 20.35 -3.82
C ALA A 56 17.70 21.18 -3.31
N LYS A 57 16.86 21.65 -4.25
CA LYS A 57 15.68 22.46 -3.97
C LYS A 57 14.38 21.68 -4.04
N VAL A 58 14.37 20.56 -4.79
CA VAL A 58 13.20 19.71 -4.99
C VAL A 58 13.62 18.26 -4.77
N LEU A 59 12.82 17.53 -3.99
CA LEU A 59 12.95 16.10 -3.79
C LEU A 59 11.69 15.43 -4.35
N VAL A 60 11.86 14.59 -5.37
CA VAL A 60 10.80 13.79 -5.99
C VAL A 60 11.01 12.35 -5.57
N GLY A 61 9.99 11.69 -5.06
CA GLY A 61 10.14 10.31 -4.61
C GLY A 61 8.85 9.59 -4.32
N THR A 62 8.97 8.29 -4.11
CA THR A 62 7.87 7.45 -3.63
C THR A 62 7.73 7.56 -2.12
N GLN A 63 6.86 6.77 -1.49
CA GLN A 63 6.60 6.80 -0.05
C GLN A 63 7.85 6.71 0.85
N ILE A 64 8.99 6.26 0.32
CA ILE A 64 10.28 6.21 1.01
C ILE A 64 10.71 7.60 1.52
N ILE A 65 10.50 8.67 0.74
CA ILE A 65 10.91 10.03 1.15
C ILE A 65 10.08 10.60 2.31
N ALA A 66 8.89 10.04 2.56
CA ALA A 66 8.00 10.51 3.60
C ALA A 66 8.35 9.94 4.99
N LYS A 67 9.13 8.85 5.08
CA LYS A 67 9.43 8.14 6.33
C LYS A 67 10.61 8.75 7.07
N GLY A 68 10.40 9.14 8.33
CA GLY A 68 11.47 9.29 9.33
C GLY A 68 12.38 10.52 9.18
N LEU A 69 12.09 11.44 8.27
CA LEU A 69 12.94 12.61 8.01
C LEU A 69 12.16 13.89 8.28
N ASP A 70 12.78 14.80 9.04
CA ASP A 70 12.25 16.13 9.33
C ASP A 70 13.13 17.14 8.60
N TYR A 71 12.51 17.95 7.74
CA TYR A 71 13.20 18.95 6.93
C TYR A 71 12.68 20.34 7.31
N PRO A 72 13.34 21.06 8.23
CA PRO A 72 12.87 22.35 8.74
C PRO A 72 12.64 23.39 7.64
N ASN A 73 13.37 23.27 6.53
CA ASN A 73 13.34 24.20 5.40
C ASN A 73 12.27 23.85 4.35
N VAL A 74 11.50 22.76 4.52
CA VAL A 74 10.46 22.37 3.56
C VAL A 74 9.17 23.14 3.83
N ARG A 75 8.81 23.99 2.86
CA ARG A 75 7.63 24.86 2.92
C ARG A 75 6.52 24.46 1.98
N LEU A 76 6.81 23.58 1.02
CA LEU A 76 5.83 23.05 0.08
C LEU A 76 6.01 21.54 0.00
N VAL A 77 4.90 20.82 0.08
CA VAL A 77 4.87 19.39 -0.17
C VAL A 77 3.70 19.05 -1.09
N GLY A 78 3.90 18.11 -2.00
CA GLY A 78 2.93 17.74 -3.01
C GLY A 78 2.70 16.23 -3.06
N VAL A 79 1.45 15.79 -3.00
CA VAL A 79 1.04 14.44 -3.42
C VAL A 79 0.52 14.57 -4.84
N VAL A 80 1.32 14.15 -5.83
CA VAL A 80 1.00 14.31 -7.26
C VAL A 80 -0.17 13.41 -7.69
N ASN A 81 -0.35 12.27 -7.04
CA ASN A 81 -1.43 11.34 -7.36
C ASN A 81 -1.81 10.52 -6.12
N ALA A 82 -2.89 10.92 -5.45
CA ALA A 82 -3.46 10.15 -4.34
C ALA A 82 -4.41 9.03 -4.81
N ASP A 83 -4.86 9.05 -6.06
CA ASP A 83 -5.82 8.08 -6.61
C ASP A 83 -5.25 6.67 -6.68
N THR A 84 -3.93 6.53 -6.86
CA THR A 84 -3.24 5.23 -6.81
C THR A 84 -3.43 4.52 -5.47
N ALA A 85 -3.46 5.28 -4.37
CA ALA A 85 -3.67 4.70 -3.04
C ALA A 85 -5.16 4.43 -2.76
N ILE A 86 -6.06 5.31 -3.20
CA ILE A 86 -7.51 5.17 -2.99
C ILE A 86 -8.09 3.99 -3.77
N ASN A 87 -7.71 3.84 -5.03
CA ASN A 87 -8.28 2.84 -5.93
C ASN A 87 -7.57 1.49 -5.87
N LEU A 88 -6.68 1.31 -4.89
CA LEU A 88 -6.06 0.02 -4.64
C LEU A 88 -7.18 -0.97 -4.24
N PRO A 89 -7.26 -2.17 -4.85
CA PRO A 89 -8.24 -3.19 -4.48
C PRO A 89 -7.80 -3.89 -3.18
N ASP A 90 -7.69 -3.10 -2.11
CA ASP A 90 -7.30 -3.48 -0.76
C ASP A 90 -8.29 -2.79 0.20
N PHE A 91 -8.86 -3.54 1.14
CA PHE A 91 -9.81 -2.97 2.10
C PHE A 91 -9.19 -1.89 3.00
N ARG A 92 -7.84 -1.83 3.10
CA ARG A 92 -7.09 -0.81 3.82
C ARG A 92 -6.71 0.40 2.96
N ALA A 93 -7.17 0.48 1.70
CA ALA A 93 -6.85 1.58 0.80
C ALA A 93 -7.16 2.97 1.41
N ALA A 94 -8.35 3.13 2.01
CA ALA A 94 -8.75 4.38 2.65
C ALA A 94 -7.81 4.77 3.82
N GLU A 95 -7.50 3.82 4.70
CA GLU A 95 -6.56 4.01 5.82
C GLU A 95 -5.18 4.45 5.32
N ARG A 96 -4.66 3.80 4.28
CA ARG A 96 -3.36 4.14 3.71
C ARG A 96 -3.33 5.51 3.07
N THR A 97 -4.37 5.85 2.31
CA THR A 97 -4.51 7.19 1.73
C THR A 97 -4.54 8.24 2.82
N PHE A 98 -5.34 8.03 3.88
CA PHE A 98 -5.39 8.94 5.02
C PHE A 98 -4.00 9.12 5.66
N GLN A 99 -3.29 8.02 5.91
CA GLN A 99 -1.95 8.04 6.49
C GLN A 99 -0.96 8.79 5.61
N LEU A 100 -0.95 8.52 4.29
CA LEU A 100 -0.06 9.20 3.33
C LEU A 100 -0.31 10.70 3.32
N VAL A 101 -1.55 11.12 3.15
CA VAL A 101 -1.90 12.53 3.06
C VAL A 101 -1.62 13.23 4.38
N SER A 102 -1.99 12.63 5.52
CA SER A 102 -1.73 13.20 6.84
C SER A 102 -0.24 13.30 7.13
N GLN A 103 0.54 12.28 6.76
CA GLN A 103 1.99 12.28 6.93
C GLN A 103 2.60 13.38 6.09
N VAL A 104 2.24 13.47 4.81
CA VAL A 104 2.76 14.50 3.91
C VAL A 104 2.40 15.90 4.42
N ALA A 105 1.12 16.15 4.75
CA ALA A 105 0.68 17.43 5.31
C ALA A 105 1.43 17.79 6.61
N GLY A 106 1.66 16.82 7.50
CA GLY A 106 2.37 17.04 8.77
C GLY A 106 3.89 17.22 8.68
N ARG A 107 4.49 17.11 7.48
CA ARG A 107 5.93 17.33 7.25
C ARG A 107 6.27 18.75 6.83
N CYS A 108 5.29 19.54 6.40
CA CYS A 108 5.48 20.95 6.11
C CYS A 108 5.14 21.80 7.35
N GLY A 109 5.80 22.96 7.53
CA GLY A 109 5.39 23.94 8.54
C GLY A 109 5.85 23.69 9.98
N ARG A 110 6.90 22.87 10.19
CA ARG A 110 7.56 22.72 11.50
C ARG A 110 8.54 23.84 11.83
N GLY A 111 8.96 24.61 10.84
CA GLY A 111 9.78 25.82 10.99
C GLY A 111 8.95 27.11 11.00
N ALA A 112 9.62 28.26 11.09
CA ALA A 112 8.96 29.56 11.00
C ALA A 112 8.48 29.85 9.57
N GLY A 113 7.20 30.25 9.43
CA GLY A 113 6.62 30.74 8.18
C GLY A 113 5.49 29.87 7.61
N VAL A 114 4.80 30.41 6.61
CA VAL A 114 3.70 29.70 5.94
C VAL A 114 4.24 28.52 5.14
N ALA A 115 3.62 27.36 5.35
CA ALA A 115 3.84 26.14 4.59
C ALA A 115 2.54 25.66 3.95
N GLN A 116 2.64 24.94 2.84
CA GLN A 116 1.50 24.46 2.07
C GLN A 116 1.67 22.98 1.71
N ALA A 117 0.56 22.23 1.80
CA ALA A 117 0.46 20.88 1.31
C ALA A 117 -0.58 20.83 0.19
N ILE A 118 -0.18 20.32 -0.98
CA ILE A 118 -1.04 20.19 -2.15
C ILE A 118 -1.27 18.71 -2.41
N VAL A 119 -2.54 18.30 -2.51
CA VAL A 119 -2.92 16.92 -2.82
C VAL A 119 -3.70 16.93 -4.12
N GLN A 120 -3.17 16.25 -5.12
CA GLN A 120 -3.81 16.07 -6.40
C GLN A 120 -4.51 14.71 -6.44
N THR A 121 -5.83 14.75 -6.71
CA THR A 121 -6.69 13.58 -6.82
C THR A 121 -7.91 13.89 -7.69
N PHE A 122 -8.43 12.88 -8.38
CA PHE A 122 -9.73 12.95 -9.04
C PHE A 122 -10.92 12.80 -8.08
N GLN A 123 -10.65 12.42 -6.83
CA GLN A 123 -11.66 12.20 -5.79
C GLN A 123 -11.41 13.11 -4.57
N PRO A 124 -11.44 14.45 -4.73
CA PRO A 124 -11.16 15.38 -3.63
C PRO A 124 -12.15 15.25 -2.47
N ASP A 125 -13.36 14.78 -2.75
CA ASP A 125 -14.41 14.57 -1.74
C ASP A 125 -14.35 13.23 -1.03
N ALA A 126 -13.41 12.34 -1.42
CA ALA A 126 -13.23 11.07 -0.75
C ALA A 126 -12.91 11.29 0.74
N LEU A 127 -13.59 10.52 1.60
CA LEU A 127 -13.43 10.58 3.06
C LEU A 127 -11.97 10.64 3.53
N PRO A 128 -11.05 9.75 3.10
CA PRO A 128 -9.66 9.79 3.55
C PRO A 128 -8.91 11.05 3.10
N ILE A 129 -9.30 11.70 1.99
CA ILE A 129 -8.67 12.94 1.52
C ILE A 129 -9.11 14.12 2.37
N ARG A 130 -10.43 14.33 2.48
CA ARG A 130 -11.00 15.48 3.21
C ARG A 130 -10.57 15.50 4.68
N LEU A 131 -10.65 14.36 5.35
CA LEU A 131 -10.32 14.27 6.77
C LEU A 131 -8.81 14.35 7.02
N ALA A 132 -7.97 13.81 6.12
CA ALA A 132 -6.52 13.95 6.23
C ALA A 132 -6.08 15.41 6.02
N ALA A 133 -6.63 16.09 5.01
CA ALA A 133 -6.35 17.50 4.75
C ALA A 133 -6.74 18.42 5.92
N SER A 134 -7.75 18.03 6.70
CA SER A 134 -8.22 18.77 7.87
C SER A 134 -7.68 18.23 9.20
N HIS A 135 -6.75 17.27 9.18
CA HIS A 135 -6.17 16.61 10.36
C HIS A 135 -7.21 15.98 11.32
N GLN A 136 -8.36 15.53 10.81
CA GLN A 136 -9.44 14.95 11.61
C GLN A 136 -9.31 13.43 11.73
N PHE A 137 -8.27 12.97 12.44
CA PHE A 137 -8.00 11.54 12.63
C PHE A 137 -9.13 10.80 13.36
N GLU A 138 -9.66 11.35 14.44
CA GLU A 138 -10.67 10.66 15.25
C GLU A 138 -11.95 10.38 14.47
N GLU A 139 -12.40 11.37 13.68
CA GLU A 139 -13.58 11.21 12.83
C GLU A 139 -13.32 10.22 11.69
N PHE A 140 -12.12 10.23 11.10
CA PHE A 140 -11.73 9.23 10.10
C PHE A 140 -11.76 7.82 10.68
N ALA A 141 -11.11 7.63 11.82
CA ALA A 141 -11.03 6.34 12.49
C ALA A 141 -12.42 5.81 12.85
N LYS A 142 -13.31 6.67 13.36
CA LYS A 142 -14.69 6.32 13.70
C LYS A 142 -15.46 5.82 12.48
N GLN A 143 -15.43 6.55 11.35
CA GLN A 143 -16.16 6.16 10.15
C GLN A 143 -15.57 4.91 9.47
N GLU A 144 -14.24 4.83 9.38
CA GLU A 144 -13.55 3.66 8.83
C GLU A 144 -13.84 2.40 9.66
N LEU A 145 -13.76 2.49 10.99
CA LEU A 145 -14.07 1.37 11.87
C LEU A 145 -15.55 0.95 11.81
N ALA A 146 -16.48 1.90 11.65
CA ALA A 146 -17.89 1.57 11.45
C ALA A 146 -18.10 0.77 10.16
N SER A 147 -17.49 1.20 9.05
CA SER A 147 -17.51 0.48 7.78
C SER A 147 -16.92 -0.94 7.90
N ARG A 148 -15.73 -1.07 8.51
CA ARG A 148 -15.09 -2.39 8.70
C ARG A 148 -15.92 -3.33 9.56
N LYS A 149 -16.62 -2.81 10.58
CA LYS A 149 -17.54 -3.61 11.40
C LYS A 149 -18.70 -4.15 10.56
N GLN A 150 -19.31 -3.30 9.73
CA GLN A 150 -20.43 -3.67 8.86
C GLN A 150 -20.05 -4.75 7.86
N PHE A 151 -18.84 -4.68 7.28
CA PHE A 151 -18.37 -5.64 6.28
C PHE A 151 -17.62 -6.85 6.85
N ASN A 152 -17.60 -7.02 8.19
CA ASN A 152 -16.88 -8.09 8.88
C ASN A 152 -15.38 -8.15 8.50
N LEU A 153 -14.72 -6.99 8.50
CA LEU A 153 -13.30 -6.84 8.18
C LEU A 153 -12.47 -6.63 9.47
N PRO A 154 -11.14 -6.87 9.43
CA PRO A 154 -10.25 -6.52 10.54
C PRO A 154 -10.39 -5.06 10.98
N PRO A 155 -10.39 -4.74 12.28
CA PRO A 155 -10.01 -5.62 13.40
C PRO A 155 -11.16 -6.46 14.00
N TYR A 156 -12.40 -6.34 13.50
CA TYR A 156 -13.56 -7.04 14.05
C TYR A 156 -13.62 -8.53 13.69
N ARG A 157 -12.83 -8.94 12.70
CA ARG A 157 -12.55 -10.32 12.32
C ARG A 157 -11.05 -10.49 12.18
N ARG A 158 -10.58 -11.74 12.26
CA ARG A 158 -9.18 -12.08 11.97
C ARG A 158 -9.09 -12.69 10.59
N MET A 159 -8.06 -12.29 9.85
CA MET A 159 -7.93 -12.63 8.44
C MET A 159 -6.66 -13.43 8.21
N ALA A 160 -6.72 -14.51 7.43
CA ALA A 160 -5.55 -15.07 6.77
C ALA A 160 -5.69 -14.90 5.27
N ARG A 161 -4.57 -14.70 4.60
CA ARG A 161 -4.48 -14.65 3.15
C ARG A 161 -3.48 -15.70 2.70
N ILE A 162 -3.93 -16.61 1.85
CA ILE A 162 -3.09 -17.63 1.23
C ILE A 162 -2.89 -17.20 -0.22
N VAL A 163 -1.65 -17.08 -0.66
CA VAL A 163 -1.29 -16.70 -2.02
C VAL A 163 -0.53 -17.85 -2.67
N VAL A 164 -1.04 -18.32 -3.80
CA VAL A 164 -0.38 -19.32 -4.64
C VAL A 164 0.16 -18.66 -5.90
N LYS A 165 1.38 -19.02 -6.27
CA LYS A 165 2.09 -18.53 -7.45
C LYS A 165 2.36 -19.69 -8.41
N HIS A 166 2.02 -19.53 -9.69
CA HIS A 166 2.31 -20.52 -10.72
C HIS A 166 2.47 -19.88 -12.10
N GLU A 167 3.26 -20.47 -12.99
CA GLU A 167 3.45 -20.01 -14.38
C GLU A 167 2.17 -20.11 -15.22
N THR A 168 1.24 -20.96 -14.78
CA THR A 168 -0.06 -21.20 -15.43
C THR A 168 -1.19 -20.76 -14.51
N LEU A 169 -2.04 -19.85 -14.99
CA LEU A 169 -3.19 -19.33 -14.25
C LEU A 169 -4.14 -20.44 -13.77
N ALA A 170 -4.52 -21.35 -14.67
CA ALA A 170 -5.44 -22.45 -14.37
C ALA A 170 -4.91 -23.34 -13.23
N THR A 171 -3.62 -23.67 -13.25
CA THR A 171 -2.98 -24.45 -12.20
C THR A 171 -2.99 -23.71 -10.86
N ALA A 172 -2.67 -22.41 -10.82
CA ALA A 172 -2.75 -21.63 -9.59
C ALA A 172 -4.18 -21.61 -9.02
N GLN A 173 -5.20 -21.44 -9.87
CA GLN A 173 -6.61 -21.48 -9.46
C GLN A 173 -7.03 -22.84 -8.91
N ASN A 174 -6.58 -23.92 -9.54
CA ASN A 174 -6.87 -25.28 -9.09
C ASN A 174 -6.24 -25.56 -7.72
N ILE A 175 -4.97 -25.22 -7.51
CA ILE A 175 -4.29 -25.38 -6.22
C ILE A 175 -5.04 -24.63 -5.12
N VAL A 176 -5.43 -23.37 -5.36
CA VAL A 176 -6.18 -22.59 -4.37
C VAL A 176 -7.55 -23.20 -4.07
N SER A 177 -8.22 -23.76 -5.08
CA SER A 177 -9.51 -24.45 -4.92
C SER A 177 -9.37 -25.76 -4.13
N GLU A 178 -8.26 -26.47 -4.29
CA GLU A 178 -7.92 -27.66 -3.51
C GLU A 178 -7.64 -27.30 -2.05
N ILE A 179 -6.82 -26.27 -1.80
CA ILE A 179 -6.56 -25.73 -0.47
C ILE A 179 -7.87 -25.35 0.22
N ARG A 180 -8.75 -24.59 -0.48
CA ARG A 180 -10.06 -24.19 0.06
C ARG A 180 -10.89 -25.40 0.48
N ARG A 181 -11.06 -26.40 -0.40
CA ARG A 181 -11.85 -27.61 -0.10
C ARG A 181 -11.26 -28.41 1.06
N ALA A 182 -9.93 -28.48 1.16
CA ALA A 182 -9.27 -29.17 2.26
C ALA A 182 -9.48 -28.46 3.60
N LEU A 183 -9.40 -27.12 3.60
CA LEU A 183 -9.66 -26.30 4.79
C LEU A 183 -11.12 -26.38 5.24
N GLU A 184 -12.08 -26.29 4.31
CA GLU A 184 -13.52 -26.38 4.62
C GLU A 184 -13.93 -27.72 5.25
N ARG A 185 -13.14 -28.78 5.06
CA ARG A 185 -13.36 -30.10 5.68
C ARG A 185 -12.78 -30.22 7.10
N LEU A 186 -12.07 -29.22 7.58
CA LEU A 186 -11.53 -29.21 8.95
C LEU A 186 -12.63 -28.87 9.95
N PRO A 187 -12.77 -29.60 11.06
CA PRO A 187 -13.68 -29.21 12.15
C PRO A 187 -13.43 -27.77 12.65
N GLU A 188 -12.16 -27.35 12.63
CA GLU A 188 -11.70 -26.02 13.04
C GLU A 188 -12.15 -24.90 12.08
N ALA A 189 -12.66 -25.24 10.89
CA ALA A 189 -13.20 -24.25 9.95
C ALA A 189 -14.60 -23.75 10.31
N THR A 190 -15.22 -24.28 11.38
CA THR A 190 -16.53 -23.85 11.85
C THR A 190 -16.56 -22.33 12.11
N GLY A 191 -17.43 -21.62 11.40
CA GLY A 191 -17.57 -20.16 11.48
C GLY A 191 -16.54 -19.35 10.68
N ALA A 192 -15.61 -20.00 9.98
CA ALA A 192 -14.71 -19.37 9.03
C ALA A 192 -15.43 -19.05 7.71
N HIS A 193 -15.11 -17.91 7.12
CA HIS A 193 -15.62 -17.48 5.82
C HIS A 193 -14.48 -17.47 4.81
N PHE A 194 -14.64 -18.21 3.72
CA PHE A 194 -13.64 -18.35 2.67
C PHE A 194 -14.03 -17.51 1.45
N ARG A 195 -13.12 -16.66 0.97
CA ARG A 195 -13.30 -15.87 -0.27
C ARG A 195 -12.22 -16.22 -1.28
N GLY A 196 -12.65 -16.74 -2.42
CA GLY A 196 -11.79 -17.13 -3.54
C GLY A 196 -11.93 -18.59 -3.97
N PRO A 197 -11.15 -19.03 -4.96
CA PRO A 197 -9.98 -18.35 -5.54
C PRO A 197 -10.28 -16.98 -6.18
N LEU A 198 -9.42 -15.99 -5.91
CA LEU A 198 -9.48 -14.64 -6.49
C LEU A 198 -8.12 -14.28 -7.10
N PRO A 199 -8.06 -13.49 -8.19
CA PRO A 199 -6.80 -12.87 -8.61
C PRO A 199 -6.27 -11.94 -7.50
N CYS A 200 -4.96 -11.94 -7.29
CA CYS A 200 -4.33 -10.91 -6.45
C CYS A 200 -4.45 -9.52 -7.12
N PRO A 201 -4.43 -8.42 -6.35
CA PRO A 201 -4.36 -7.05 -6.88
C PRO A 201 -3.31 -6.89 -7.98
N ILE A 202 -2.12 -7.45 -7.77
CA ILE A 202 -1.11 -7.64 -8.80
C ILE A 202 -1.21 -9.10 -9.27
N ALA A 203 -1.84 -9.29 -10.43
CA ALA A 203 -2.16 -10.63 -10.94
C ALA A 203 -0.93 -11.46 -11.35
N ARG A 204 0.22 -10.83 -11.64
CA ARG A 204 1.43 -11.52 -12.13
C ARG A 204 2.72 -10.82 -11.68
N ILE A 205 3.69 -11.58 -11.19
CA ILE A 205 5.05 -11.11 -10.83
C ILE A 205 6.06 -12.15 -11.31
N ALA A 206 7.15 -11.71 -11.95
CA ALA A 206 8.21 -12.60 -12.46
C ALA A 206 7.64 -13.78 -13.27
N ASP A 207 6.76 -13.45 -14.22
CA ASP A 207 6.01 -14.38 -15.09
C ASP A 207 5.14 -15.45 -14.39
N ARG A 208 4.96 -15.36 -13.06
CA ARG A 208 4.07 -16.24 -12.30
C ARG A 208 2.76 -15.54 -11.95
N PHE A 209 1.64 -16.15 -12.32
CA PHE A 209 0.30 -15.75 -11.91
C PHE A 209 0.11 -15.93 -10.41
N ARG A 210 -0.59 -14.99 -9.79
CA ARG A 210 -0.86 -14.94 -8.35
C ARG A 210 -2.35 -15.07 -8.09
N ILE A 211 -2.75 -16.14 -7.41
CA ILE A 211 -4.14 -16.38 -6.98
C ILE A 211 -4.17 -16.45 -5.46
N GLN A 212 -5.20 -15.88 -4.87
CA GLN A 212 -5.36 -15.83 -3.43
C GLN A 212 -6.65 -16.49 -2.94
N LEU A 213 -6.60 -16.95 -1.69
CA LEU A 213 -7.74 -17.31 -0.85
C LEU A 213 -7.67 -16.48 0.42
N GLU A 214 -8.76 -15.79 0.73
CA GLU A 214 -8.92 -15.07 1.98
C GLU A 214 -9.78 -15.88 2.94
N ILE A 215 -9.39 -15.89 4.22
CA ILE A 215 -10.09 -16.60 5.28
C ILE A 215 -10.38 -15.59 6.38
N LEU A 216 -11.66 -15.40 6.71
CA LEU A 216 -12.09 -14.54 7.81
C LEU A 216 -12.65 -15.41 8.94
N THR A 217 -12.22 -15.17 10.16
CA THR A 217 -12.62 -15.91 11.36
C THR A 217 -13.12 -14.96 12.44
N THR A 218 -13.86 -15.48 13.42
CA THR A 218 -14.42 -14.70 14.54
C THR A 218 -13.34 -14.03 15.38
N ASP A 219 -12.25 -14.74 15.63
CA ASP A 219 -11.21 -14.33 16.58
C ASP A 219 -9.87 -15.00 16.27
N ALA A 220 -8.83 -14.58 17.01
CA ALA A 220 -7.46 -15.01 16.80
C ALA A 220 -7.26 -16.50 17.06
N ASN A 221 -7.99 -17.05 18.04
CA ASN A 221 -7.85 -18.43 18.45
C ASN A 221 -8.48 -19.37 17.42
N ALA A 222 -9.63 -18.99 16.85
CA ALA A 222 -10.24 -19.71 15.74
C ALA A 222 -9.30 -19.77 14.53
N LEU A 223 -8.70 -18.63 14.15
CA LEU A 223 -7.71 -18.59 13.07
C LEU A 223 -6.51 -19.48 13.38
N GLN A 224 -5.94 -19.36 14.56
CA GLN A 224 -4.75 -20.11 14.97
C GLN A 224 -5.01 -21.63 14.95
N ARG A 225 -6.15 -22.10 15.47
CA ARG A 225 -6.53 -23.52 15.44
C ARG A 225 -6.67 -24.04 14.01
N LEU A 226 -7.37 -23.30 13.16
CA LEU A 226 -7.55 -23.66 11.75
C LEU A 226 -6.20 -23.76 11.02
N MET A 227 -5.34 -22.76 11.18
CA MET A 227 -4.03 -22.73 10.53
C MET A 227 -3.08 -23.82 11.07
N ALA A 228 -3.14 -24.11 12.37
CA ALA A 228 -2.38 -25.21 12.97
C ALA A 228 -2.85 -26.58 12.44
N ALA A 229 -4.16 -26.81 12.37
CA ALA A 229 -4.72 -28.04 11.80
C ALA A 229 -4.35 -28.20 10.32
N ALA A 230 -4.43 -27.12 9.55
CA ALA A 230 -4.04 -27.09 8.14
C ALA A 230 -2.57 -27.46 7.94
N ARG A 231 -1.68 -26.91 8.79
CA ARG A 231 -0.25 -27.24 8.78
C ARG A 231 0.00 -28.71 9.14
N ASN A 232 -0.64 -29.22 10.19
CA ASN A 232 -0.45 -30.60 10.66
C ASN A 232 -0.91 -31.64 9.62
N ARG A 233 -1.90 -31.29 8.79
CA ARG A 233 -2.38 -32.14 7.69
C ARG A 233 -1.67 -31.86 6.35
N ALA A 234 -0.63 -31.03 6.34
CA ALA A 234 0.13 -30.64 5.15
C ALA A 234 -0.76 -30.15 4.00
N ILE A 235 -1.78 -29.34 4.30
CA ILE A 235 -2.73 -28.81 3.29
C ILE A 235 -2.04 -27.82 2.34
N PHE A 236 -1.03 -27.10 2.82
CA PHE A 236 -0.32 -26.11 2.01
C PHE A 236 0.81 -26.77 1.23
N PRO A 237 0.95 -26.47 -0.08
CA PRO A 237 2.09 -26.90 -0.88
C PRO A 237 3.42 -26.42 -0.27
N SER A 238 4.44 -27.27 -0.30
CA SER A 238 5.79 -26.94 0.13
C SER A 238 6.50 -26.00 -0.86
N GLY A 239 7.48 -25.24 -0.36
CA GLY A 239 8.34 -24.38 -1.18
C GLY A 239 7.73 -23.01 -1.51
N GLU A 240 8.30 -22.32 -2.49
CA GLU A 240 7.94 -20.93 -2.84
C GLU A 240 6.58 -20.77 -3.54
N VAL A 241 5.86 -21.88 -3.76
CA VAL A 241 4.58 -21.92 -4.47
C VAL A 241 3.47 -21.29 -3.66
N CYS A 242 3.50 -21.42 -2.33
CA CYS A 242 2.44 -20.99 -1.43
C CYS A 242 3.00 -20.09 -0.32
N ALA A 243 2.39 -18.92 -0.14
CA ALA A 243 2.67 -18.02 0.96
C ALA A 243 1.40 -17.84 1.81
N VAL A 244 1.57 -17.84 3.13
CA VAL A 244 0.49 -17.65 4.10
C VAL A 244 0.79 -16.40 4.91
N ASP A 245 -0.12 -15.43 4.87
CA ASP A 245 -0.04 -14.17 5.61
C ASP A 245 -1.18 -14.10 6.63
N ILE A 246 -0.83 -13.91 7.90
CA ILE A 246 -1.78 -13.82 9.02
C ILE A 246 -1.95 -12.36 9.38
N ASP A 247 -3.20 -11.90 9.35
CA ASP A 247 -3.62 -10.51 9.51
C ASP A 247 -2.82 -9.56 8.61
N PRO A 248 -2.94 -9.73 7.28
CA PRO A 248 -2.16 -8.96 6.33
C PRO A 248 -2.30 -7.47 6.59
N VAL A 249 -1.16 -6.82 6.76
CA VAL A 249 -1.05 -5.35 6.79
C VAL A 249 -1.20 -4.80 5.36
N ALA A 250 -1.03 -5.65 4.35
CA ALA A 250 -1.16 -5.38 2.92
C ALA A 250 -1.72 -6.53 2.09
N LEU A 251 -2.59 -6.21 1.13
CA LEU A 251 -3.01 -7.17 0.09
C LEU A 251 -2.19 -7.07 -1.21
N LEU A 252 -1.15 -6.24 -1.26
CA LEU A 252 -0.21 -6.19 -2.38
C LEU A 252 0.81 -7.34 -2.36
#